data_AF-A0A5J4QK70-F1
#
_entry.id   AF-A0A5J4QK70-F1
#
_cell.length_a   1.000
_cell.length_b   1.000
_cell.length_c   1.000
_cell.angle_alpha   90.00
_cell.angle_beta   90.00
_cell.angle_gamma   90.00
#
_symmetry.space_group_name_H-M   'P 1'
#
loop_
_entity.id
_entity.type
_entity.pdbx_description
1 polymer ?
#
loop_
_entity_poly.entity_id
_entity_poly.type
_entity_poly.pdbx_seq_one_letter_code
_entity_poly.pdbx_strand_id
1 'polypeptide(L)'
;DESGYQAYSDTKDQIIISPKSQGTAPAHIPVDRGEPRFSLLAAITMALEHFIPFYVIRKPLDKEKFRQIGLEHGRNCYLVESNKSTMTAELFIEFLNSCTIPYFTKIREDFETPGRRGYILSDGCPSHTTVAIRELLAQHNIALITPPPNATHYI
;
A
#
# COMPACT_ATOMS: atom_id res chain seq x y z
N ASP A 1 -3.64 -5.24 1.75
CA ASP A 1 -2.20 -5.48 1.95
C ASP A 1 -1.40 -4.33 1.32
N GLU A 2 -0.20 -4.08 1.82
CA GLU A 2 0.73 -3.10 1.24
C GLU A 2 1.72 -3.79 0.30
N SER A 3 1.93 -3.23 -0.88
CA SER A 3 2.96 -3.68 -1.82
C SER A 3 3.86 -2.52 -2.21
N GLY A 4 5.16 -2.68 -2.00
CA GLY A 4 6.16 -1.73 -2.46
C GLY A 4 6.53 -2.00 -3.92
N TYR A 5 6.67 -0.93 -4.70
CA TYR A 5 7.20 -0.98 -6.05
C TYR A 5 8.55 -0.25 -6.14
N GLN A 6 9.49 -0.90 -6.82
CA GLN A 6 10.78 -0.35 -7.22
C GLN A 6 11.10 -0.87 -8.63
N ALA A 7 11.50 -0.01 -9.56
CA ALA A 7 11.77 -0.40 -10.95
C ALA A 7 13.02 -1.30 -11.05
N TYR A 8 14.08 -0.98 -10.31
CA TYR A 8 15.27 -1.80 -10.15
C TYR A 8 15.06 -2.89 -9.09
N SER A 9 15.36 -4.14 -9.46
CA SER A 9 15.36 -5.29 -8.56
C SER A 9 16.77 -5.89 -8.57
N ASP A 10 17.33 -6.12 -7.39
CA ASP A 10 18.69 -6.64 -7.22
C ASP A 10 18.85 -8.08 -7.79
N THR A 11 17.76 -8.83 -7.93
CA THR A 11 17.72 -10.23 -8.38
C THR A 11 17.15 -10.36 -9.80
N LYS A 12 17.83 -9.78 -10.79
CA LYS A 12 17.58 -10.06 -12.20
C LYS A 12 18.86 -10.56 -12.86
N ASP A 13 18.75 -11.65 -13.62
CA ASP A 13 19.85 -12.10 -14.48
C ASP A 13 20.17 -11.01 -15.51
N GLN A 14 21.43 -10.57 -15.57
CA GLN A 14 21.88 -9.55 -16.52
C GLN A 14 22.98 -10.13 -17.42
N ILE A 15 22.82 -9.95 -18.73
CA ILE A 15 23.86 -10.28 -19.71
C ILE A 15 24.81 -9.09 -19.79
N ILE A 16 26.08 -9.29 -19.41
CA ILE A 16 27.13 -8.28 -19.50
C ILE A 16 28.04 -8.61 -20.68
N ILE A 17 28.20 -7.68 -21.61
CA ILE A 17 29.19 -7.77 -22.69
C ILE A 17 30.38 -6.88 -22.29
N SER A 18 31.55 -7.48 -22.03
CA SER A 18 32.77 -6.76 -21.69
C SER A 18 33.84 -6.89 -22.79
N PRO A 19 34.73 -5.89 -22.96
CA PRO A 19 35.88 -6.01 -23.84
C PRO A 19 36.81 -7.14 -23.38
N LYS A 20 37.37 -7.90 -24.32
CA LYS A 20 38.31 -9.01 -24.04
C LYS A 20 39.50 -8.59 -23.17
N SER A 21 39.91 -7.32 -23.23
CA SER A 21 41.00 -6.73 -22.44
C SER A 21 40.71 -6.62 -20.94
N GLN A 22 39.45 -6.64 -20.49
CA GLN A 22 39.09 -6.59 -19.07
C GLN A 22 39.20 -7.95 -18.34
N GLY A 23 39.38 -9.06 -19.06
CA GLY A 23 39.53 -10.38 -18.45
C GLY A 23 38.35 -10.76 -17.53
N THR A 24 38.67 -11.31 -16.35
CA THR A 24 37.69 -11.71 -15.32
C THR A 24 37.52 -10.66 -14.21
N ALA A 25 37.91 -9.41 -14.46
CA ALA A 25 37.75 -8.35 -13.48
C ALA A 25 36.25 -8.15 -13.15
N PRO A 26 35.87 -7.91 -11.88
CA PRO A 26 34.49 -7.65 -11.53
C PRO A 26 33.94 -6.43 -12.30
N ALA A 27 32.89 -6.66 -13.07
CA ALA A 27 32.15 -5.57 -13.71
C ALA A 27 31.21 -4.94 -12.68
N HIS A 28 31.35 -3.63 -12.44
CA HIS A 28 30.44 -2.87 -11.61
C HIS A 28 29.46 -2.12 -12.50
N ILE A 29 28.18 -2.46 -12.41
CA ILE A 29 27.10 -1.67 -13.01
C ILE A 29 26.66 -0.66 -11.96
N PRO A 30 26.81 0.66 -12.21
CA PRO A 30 26.29 1.67 -11.30
C PRO A 30 24.76 1.52 -11.22
N VAL A 31 24.26 1.30 -10.00
CA VAL A 31 22.81 1.23 -9.74
C VAL A 31 22.33 2.62 -9.39
N ASP A 32 21.41 3.17 -10.18
CA ASP A 32 20.67 4.36 -9.77
C ASP A 32 19.62 3.96 -8.73
N ARG A 33 19.95 4.17 -7.45
CA ARG A 33 19.01 3.95 -6.33
C ARG A 33 18.03 5.12 -6.14
N GLY A 34 18.15 6.17 -6.95
CA GLY A 34 17.26 7.33 -6.99
C GLY A 34 15.94 7.08 -7.73
N GLU A 35 15.76 5.88 -8.30
CA GLU A 35 14.53 5.52 -8.99
C GLU A 35 13.27 5.73 -8.14
N PRO A 36 12.14 6.12 -8.76
CA PRO A 36 10.88 6.33 -8.06
C PRO A 36 10.42 5.07 -7.33
N ARG A 37 10.17 5.22 -6.04
CA ARG A 37 9.55 4.19 -5.20
C ARG A 37 8.17 4.68 -4.77
N PHE A 38 7.21 3.77 -4.76
CA PHE A 38 5.91 4.00 -4.17
C PHE A 38 5.45 2.74 -3.45
N SER A 39 4.60 2.91 -2.46
CA SER A 39 3.83 1.83 -1.88
C SER A 39 2.38 1.94 -2.34
N LEU A 40 1.77 0.80 -2.61
CA LEU A 40 0.35 0.66 -2.90
C LEU A 40 -0.30 -0.07 -1.73
N LEU A 41 -1.29 0.56 -1.10
CA LEU A 41 -2.23 -0.12 -0.23
C LEU A 41 -3.51 -0.41 -1.00
N ALA A 42 -3.82 -1.69 -1.11
CA ALA A 42 -5.02 -2.18 -1.76
C ALA A 42 -5.85 -3.03 -0.79
N ALA A 43 -7.18 -2.91 -0.91
CA ALA A 43 -8.14 -3.69 -0.15
C ALA A 43 -9.23 -4.22 -1.07
N ILE A 44 -9.61 -5.47 -0.83
CA ILE A 44 -10.71 -6.16 -1.51
C ILE A 44 -11.65 -6.73 -0.46
N THR A 45 -12.94 -6.73 -0.76
CA THR A 45 -13.98 -7.29 0.09
C THR A 45 -14.26 -8.75 -0.31
N MET A 46 -14.89 -9.52 0.57
CA MET A 46 -15.36 -10.87 0.23
C MET A 46 -16.45 -10.87 -0.86
N ALA A 47 -17.06 -9.72 -1.13
CA ALA A 47 -18.01 -9.52 -2.22
C ALA A 47 -17.30 -9.14 -3.55
N LEU A 48 -15.97 -9.22 -3.60
CA LEU A 48 -15.12 -8.86 -4.75
C LEU A 48 -15.18 -7.37 -5.13
N GLU A 49 -15.59 -6.52 -4.20
CA GLU A 49 -15.49 -5.08 -4.36
C GLU A 49 -14.08 -4.63 -4.00
N HIS A 50 -13.53 -3.70 -4.78
CA HIS A 50 -12.22 -3.14 -4.53
C HIS A 50 -12.36 -1.71 -4.01
N PHE A 51 -11.50 -1.35 -3.07
CA PHE A 51 -11.40 0.03 -2.63
C PHE A 51 -10.60 0.83 -3.66
N ILE A 52 -10.79 2.15 -3.66
CA ILE A 52 -9.93 3.05 -4.42
C ILE A 52 -8.48 2.84 -3.93
N PRO A 53 -7.53 2.52 -4.81
CA PRO A 53 -6.16 2.22 -4.42
C PRO A 53 -5.48 3.43 -3.79
N PHE A 54 -4.66 3.19 -2.76
CA PHE A 54 -3.99 4.23 -1.99
C PHE A 54 -2.48 4.19 -2.23
N TYR A 55 -1.97 5.16 -2.99
CA TYR A 55 -0.57 5.28 -3.38
C TYR A 55 0.17 6.23 -2.43
N VAL A 56 1.17 5.68 -1.74
CA VAL A 56 2.11 6.46 -0.92
C VAL A 56 3.34 6.79 -1.77
N ILE A 57 3.48 8.06 -2.12
CA ILE A 57 4.48 8.55 -3.05
C ILE A 57 5.43 9.50 -2.31
N ARG A 58 6.72 9.37 -2.57
CA ARG A 58 7.73 10.25 -1.97
C ARG A 58 7.58 11.68 -2.51
N LYS A 59 7.61 12.66 -1.60
CA LYS A 59 7.62 14.09 -1.96
C LYS A 59 8.81 14.47 -2.86
N PRO A 60 8.62 15.40 -3.82
CA PRO A 60 7.37 16.04 -4.19
C PRO A 60 6.53 15.21 -5.18
N LEU A 61 5.21 15.20 -5.00
CA LEU A 61 4.23 14.59 -5.90
C LEU A 61 3.86 15.55 -7.02
N ASP A 62 4.12 15.13 -8.26
CA ASP A 62 3.67 15.83 -9.47
C ASP A 62 2.25 15.37 -9.84
N LYS A 63 1.23 15.99 -9.22
CA LYS A 63 -0.18 15.63 -9.43
C LYS A 63 -0.63 15.77 -10.89
N GLU A 64 -0.02 16.68 -11.65
CA GLU A 64 -0.39 16.91 -13.05
C GLU A 64 0.05 15.74 -13.94
N LYS A 65 1.24 15.17 -13.70
CA LYS A 65 1.66 13.93 -14.38
C LYS A 65 0.68 12.78 -14.16
N PHE A 66 0.21 12.61 -12.92
CA PHE A 66 -0.80 11.57 -12.62
C PHE A 66 -2.12 11.85 -13.31
N ARG A 67 -2.57 13.11 -13.32
CA ARG A 67 -3.79 13.53 -14.03
C ARG A 67 -3.71 13.25 -15.54
N GLN A 68 -2.56 13.50 -16.17
CA GLN A 68 -2.34 13.25 -17.61
C GLN A 68 -2.43 11.77 -18.00
N ILE A 69 -2.09 10.86 -17.09
CA ILE A 69 -2.27 9.41 -17.29
C ILE A 69 -3.62 8.90 -16.78
N GLY A 70 -4.54 9.81 -16.43
CA GLY A 70 -5.90 9.49 -16.01
C GLY A 70 -6.07 9.13 -14.54
N LEU A 71 -5.05 9.34 -13.69
CA LEU A 71 -5.12 9.13 -12.25
C LEU A 71 -5.49 10.43 -11.53
N GLU A 72 -6.67 10.44 -10.93
CA GLU A 72 -7.27 11.60 -10.24
C GLU A 72 -7.50 11.27 -8.76
N HIS A 73 -6.81 12.02 -7.89
CA HIS A 73 -6.89 11.88 -6.44
C HIS A 73 -8.33 12.02 -5.95
N GLY A 74 -8.79 11.07 -5.13
CA GLY A 74 -10.14 11.03 -4.57
C GLY A 74 -11.21 10.47 -5.53
N ARG A 75 -10.85 10.16 -6.79
CA ARG A 75 -11.78 9.59 -7.77
C ARG A 75 -11.49 8.14 -8.09
N ASN A 76 -10.29 7.85 -8.59
CA ASN A 76 -9.87 6.49 -8.97
C ASN A 76 -8.55 6.08 -8.33
N CYS A 77 -7.95 6.96 -7.54
CA CYS A 77 -6.82 6.66 -6.67
C CYS A 77 -6.78 7.67 -5.51
N TYR A 78 -6.11 7.32 -4.42
CA TYR A 78 -5.61 8.29 -3.45
C TYR A 78 -4.11 8.44 -3.68
N LEU A 79 -3.68 9.62 -4.12
CA LEU A 79 -2.26 9.98 -4.24
C LEU A 79 -1.85 10.73 -2.98
N VAL A 80 -1.03 10.12 -2.13
CA VAL A 80 -0.64 10.69 -0.84
C VAL A 80 0.87 10.84 -0.75
N GLU A 81 1.28 12.01 -0.30
CA GLU A 81 2.67 12.39 -0.20
C GLU A 81 3.26 12.00 1.16
N SER A 82 4.47 11.42 1.13
CA SER A 82 5.22 11.13 2.35
C SER A 82 6.71 11.42 2.18
N ASN A 83 7.42 11.60 3.30
CA ASN A 83 8.88 11.72 3.30
C ASN A 83 9.56 10.41 2.86
N LYS A 84 8.87 9.28 3.08
CA LYS A 84 9.27 7.94 2.64
C LYS A 84 8.14 7.33 1.83
N SER A 85 8.47 6.49 0.86
CA SER A 85 7.48 5.80 0.02
C SER A 85 6.92 4.54 0.70
N THR A 86 6.64 4.58 2.00
CA THR A 86 6.23 3.42 2.82
C THR A 86 5.05 3.80 3.70
N MET A 87 4.16 2.85 3.98
CA MET A 87 3.04 3.09 4.89
C MET A 87 3.51 3.47 6.28
N THR A 88 2.85 4.48 6.87
CA THR A 88 3.01 4.84 8.28
C THR A 88 1.66 4.68 8.99
N ALA A 89 1.66 4.74 10.32
CA ALA A 89 0.43 4.65 11.08
C ALA A 89 -0.54 5.80 10.76
N GLU A 90 -0.01 7.00 10.53
CA GLU A 90 -0.79 8.18 10.16
C GLU A 90 -1.46 8.00 8.80
N LEU A 91 -0.71 7.48 7.80
CA LEU A 91 -1.25 7.20 6.47
C LEU A 91 -2.28 6.07 6.51
N PHE A 92 -2.07 5.06 7.36
CA PHE A 92 -3.04 3.99 7.53
C PHE A 92 -4.35 4.50 8.17
N ILE A 93 -4.26 5.41 9.16
CA ILE A 93 -5.43 6.09 9.73
C ILE A 93 -6.16 6.91 8.66
N GLU A 94 -5.43 7.63 7.79
CA GLU A 94 -6.02 8.36 6.67
C GLU A 94 -6.78 7.43 5.72
N PHE A 95 -6.19 6.28 5.37
CA PHE A 95 -6.86 5.25 4.58
C PHE A 95 -8.14 4.73 5.26
N LEU A 96 -8.08 4.43 6.56
CA LEU A 96 -9.24 3.95 7.32
C LEU A 96 -10.40 4.95 7.30
N ASN A 97 -10.11 6.23 7.53
CA ASN A 97 -11.12 7.29 7.53
C ASN A 97 -11.67 7.58 6.13
N SER A 98 -10.82 7.51 5.10
CA SER A 98 -11.22 7.89 3.73
C SER A 98 -11.96 6.78 3.00
N CYS A 99 -11.61 5.52 3.25
CA CYS A 99 -12.11 4.37 2.49
C CYS A 99 -12.89 3.39 3.36
N THR A 100 -12.24 2.88 4.42
CA THR A 100 -12.72 1.68 5.12
C THR A 100 -13.93 1.93 5.99
N ILE A 101 -13.90 2.98 6.82
CA ILE A 101 -15.01 3.32 7.70
C ILE A 101 -16.25 3.72 6.87
N PRO A 102 -16.15 4.60 5.86
CA PRO A 102 -17.28 4.91 4.97
C PRO A 102 -17.90 3.68 4.31
N TYR A 103 -17.08 2.74 3.85
CA TYR A 103 -17.58 1.49 3.26
C TYR A 103 -18.41 0.68 4.26
N PHE A 104 -17.89 0.44 5.48
CA PHE A 104 -18.65 -0.31 6.49
C PHE A 104 -19.92 0.40 6.92
N THR A 105 -19.90 1.73 7.04
CA THR A 105 -21.10 2.53 7.33
C THR A 105 -22.15 2.32 6.24
N LYS A 106 -21.76 2.50 4.96
CA LYS A 106 -22.65 2.32 3.82
C LYS A 106 -23.26 0.92 3.74
N ILE A 107 -22.45 -0.14 3.87
CA ILE A 107 -22.96 -1.52 3.82
C ILE A 107 -23.91 -1.80 4.98
N ARG A 108 -23.66 -1.27 6.18
CA ARG A 108 -24.59 -1.45 7.30
C ARG A 108 -25.91 -0.74 7.07
N GLU A 109 -25.90 0.43 6.44
CA GLU A 109 -27.10 1.16 6.06
C GLU A 109 -27.87 0.43 4.95
N ASP A 110 -27.18 0.07 3.86
CA ASP A 110 -27.77 -0.60 2.68
C ASP A 110 -28.43 -1.95 3.04
N PHE A 111 -27.90 -2.66 4.05
CA PHE A 111 -28.42 -3.95 4.51
C PHE A 111 -29.14 -3.89 5.86
N GLU A 112 -29.38 -2.70 6.43
CA GLU A 112 -30.07 -2.52 7.72
C GLU A 112 -29.45 -3.32 8.89
N THR A 113 -28.12 -3.33 8.97
CA THR A 113 -27.34 -4.08 9.97
C THR A 113 -26.45 -3.22 10.88
N PRO A 114 -26.98 -2.16 11.54
CA PRO A 114 -26.16 -1.17 12.27
C PRO A 114 -25.29 -1.74 13.40
N GLY A 115 -25.70 -2.86 14.01
CA GLY A 115 -24.93 -3.53 15.07
C GLY A 115 -23.90 -4.57 14.59
N ARG A 116 -23.85 -4.88 13.29
CA ARG A 116 -22.96 -5.95 12.79
C ARG A 116 -21.51 -5.49 12.77
N ARG A 117 -20.66 -6.30 13.39
CA ARG A 117 -19.22 -6.08 13.44
C ARG A 117 -18.61 -6.24 12.04
N GLY A 118 -17.78 -5.28 11.66
CA GLY A 118 -16.92 -5.37 10.47
C GLY A 118 -15.63 -6.10 10.80
N TYR A 119 -15.00 -6.71 9.80
CA TYR A 119 -13.72 -7.40 9.95
C TYR A 119 -12.76 -6.97 8.87
N ILE A 120 -11.55 -6.60 9.26
CA ILE A 120 -10.42 -6.32 8.37
C ILE A 120 -9.40 -7.42 8.60
N LEU A 121 -8.94 -8.05 7.53
CA LEU A 121 -7.76 -8.92 7.55
C LEU A 121 -6.59 -8.12 7.00
N SER A 122 -5.53 -7.96 7.80
CA SER A 122 -4.28 -7.33 7.39
C SER A 122 -3.11 -8.05 8.02
N ASP A 123 -1.92 -7.88 7.46
CA ASP A 123 -0.69 -8.31 8.12
C ASP A 123 -0.52 -7.66 9.51
N GLY A 124 0.36 -8.26 10.32
CA GLY A 124 0.69 -7.78 11.66
C GLY A 124 1.66 -6.60 11.70
N CYS A 125 1.77 -5.80 10.63
CA CYS A 125 2.75 -4.72 10.56
C CYS A 125 2.53 -3.72 11.72
N PRO A 126 3.61 -3.25 12.40
CA PRO A 126 3.48 -2.28 13.48
C PRO A 126 2.75 -0.99 13.07
N SER A 127 2.89 -0.55 11.81
CA SER A 127 2.16 0.62 11.30
C SER A 127 0.65 0.41 11.22
N HIS A 128 0.17 -0.84 11.13
CA HIS A 128 -1.26 -1.17 11.04
C HIS A 128 -1.90 -1.47 12.40
N THR A 129 -1.10 -1.64 13.46
CA THR A 129 -1.55 -2.24 14.71
C THR A 129 -1.34 -1.35 15.94
N THR A 130 -1.10 -0.06 15.74
CA THR A 130 -0.94 0.92 16.83
C THR A 130 -2.19 1.03 17.69
N VAL A 131 -2.03 1.54 18.92
CA VAL A 131 -3.17 1.75 19.85
C VAL A 131 -4.23 2.65 19.23
N ALA A 132 -3.82 3.76 18.60
CA ALA A 132 -4.73 4.69 17.94
C ALA A 132 -5.56 4.03 16.83
N ILE A 133 -4.96 3.13 16.04
CA ILE A 133 -5.69 2.38 15.01
C ILE A 133 -6.70 1.43 15.64
N ARG A 134 -6.31 0.71 16.70
CA ARG A 134 -7.22 -0.22 17.39
C ARG A 134 -8.41 0.50 18.02
N GLU A 135 -8.16 1.65 18.64
CA GLU A 135 -9.20 2.49 19.23
C GLU A 135 -10.15 3.04 18.16
N LEU A 136 -9.61 3.56 17.05
CA LEU A 136 -10.42 4.02 15.92
C LEU A 136 -11.32 2.90 15.38
N LEU A 137 -10.77 1.73 15.11
CA LEU A 137 -11.56 0.59 14.61
C LEU A 137 -12.62 0.14 15.63
N ALA A 138 -12.30 0.13 16.92
CA ALA A 138 -13.24 -0.21 17.99
C ALA A 138 -14.42 0.77 18.07
N GLN A 139 -14.17 2.08 17.92
CA GLN A 139 -15.21 3.11 17.88
C GLN A 139 -16.22 2.88 16.75
N HIS A 140 -15.78 2.29 15.64
CA HIS A 140 -16.63 1.97 14.48
C HIS A 140 -17.13 0.51 14.46
N ASN A 141 -16.97 -0.23 15.56
CA ASN A 141 -17.31 -1.66 15.68
C ASN A 141 -16.70 -2.51 14.55
N ILE A 142 -15.41 -2.29 14.28
CA ILE A 142 -14.62 -3.04 13.31
C ILE A 142 -13.49 -3.77 14.06
N ALA A 143 -13.29 -5.05 13.77
CA ALA A 143 -12.18 -5.83 14.31
C ALA A 143 -11.07 -5.98 13.27
N LEU A 144 -9.82 -5.76 13.71
CA LEU A 144 -8.63 -6.09 12.93
C LEU A 144 -8.19 -7.51 13.29
N ILE A 145 -8.13 -8.37 12.28
CA ILE A 145 -7.57 -9.72 12.36
C ILE A 145 -6.17 -9.65 11.76
N THR A 146 -5.18 -10.05 12.54
CA THR A 146 -3.79 -10.17 12.09
C THR A 146 -3.37 -11.63 12.14
N PRO A 147 -2.93 -12.23 11.04
CA PRO A 147 -2.40 -13.59 11.05
C PRO A 147 -1.05 -13.62 11.80
N PRO A 148 -0.57 -14.82 12.19
CA PRO A 148 0.77 -14.96 12.76
C PRO A 148 1.85 -14.37 11.84
N PRO A 149 3.02 -13.98 12.38
CA PRO A 149 4.14 -13.53 11.57
C PRO A 149 4.53 -14.56 10.50
N ASN A 150 4.94 -14.06 9.32
CA ASN A 150 5.39 -14.88 8.18
C ASN A 150 4.33 -15.87 7.65
N ALA A 151 3.05 -15.48 7.69
CA ALA A 151 1.93 -16.28 7.21
C ALA A 151 1.38 -15.83 5.85
N THR A 152 2.11 -15.02 5.09
CA THR A 152 1.65 -14.48 3.78
C THR A 152 1.19 -15.58 2.82
N HIS A 153 1.77 -16.77 2.88
CA HIS A 153 1.41 -17.92 2.03
C HIS A 153 0.14 -18.67 2.45
N TYR A 154 -0.49 -18.29 3.57
CA TYR A 154 -1.74 -18.89 4.07
C TYR A 154 -2.98 -18.04 3.79
N ILE A 155 -2.83 -16.91 3.10
CA ILE A 155 -3.85 -15.90 2.82
C ILE A 155 -4.02 -15.80 1.30
#